data_AF-A0A1H8W900-F1
#
_entry.id   AF-A0A1H8W900-F1
#
_cell.length_a   1.000
_cell.length_b   1.000
_cell.length_c   1.000
_cell.angle_alpha   90.00
_cell.angle_beta   90.00
_cell.angle_gamma   90.00
#
_symmetry.space_group_name_H-M   'P 1'
#
loop_
_entity.id
_entity.type
_entity.pdbx_description
1 polymer ?
#
loop_
_entity_poly.entity_id
_entity_poly.type
_entity_poly.pdbx_seq_one_letter_code
_entity_poly.pdbx_strand_id
1 'polypeptide(L)'
;MVDGTDSPGSPDTSSPESASRSPATTRRTVLALVGSVAAAGCTDLPVGDQSDRMELDGAALRSLAAEGVEVPQTLPVNVASAYLGESEQRARELLGAVPSPLTETEIPNGVVRARVVDARGGAADALRGAAATASPYQRLLELQRARAEARFVDAAWAAVGAGLAREDVVAEASDLETSLAAFREERRYVGDDPVRSVVVHDALEGWVRAATNLVDSLRAARTHQPGDVLDVGELAETAERVRVNVTDGRHVYGRYTASLADDREMRPTFESTRDALVSAVRERTRERFGSGEDYPEPSSLVDRDVEGTPAERVLRELARELAFRRGEDGSAEWVADGVVRAHEQLVRHRALDAVLADIAEGDTFAVERVADVETARADAVDAIRAALSGSDVSPLTRNLVPDVARRIAFGDRRLADLEGMVRATRVGEPVAEYVVAAAMVEATPPVSDRVASELRTA
;
A
#
# COMPACT_ATOMS: atom_id res chain seq x y z
N MET A 1 -47.08 -63.54 23.82
CA MET A 1 -48.22 -63.62 22.89
C MET A 1 -47.93 -62.59 21.81
N VAL A 2 -47.13 -62.95 20.78
CA VAL A 2 -47.55 -63.66 19.53
C VAL A 2 -48.45 -62.69 18.74
N ASP A 3 -48.21 -62.24 17.51
CA ASP A 3 -47.36 -62.55 16.33
C ASP A 3 -47.29 -61.21 15.53
N GLY A 4 -46.42 -60.90 14.58
CA GLY A 4 -45.69 -61.73 13.62
C GLY A 4 -45.92 -61.18 12.19
N THR A 5 -44.81 -60.82 11.51
CA THR A 5 -44.53 -60.90 10.05
C THR A 5 -45.38 -60.04 9.06
N ASP A 6 -44.93 -59.57 7.89
CA ASP A 6 -43.78 -59.91 7.04
C ASP A 6 -43.52 -58.82 5.99
N SER A 7 -42.27 -58.79 5.47
CA SER A 7 -41.80 -58.10 4.24
C SER A 7 -42.30 -58.84 2.97
N PRO A 8 -41.95 -58.55 1.67
CA PRO A 8 -40.72 -57.91 1.12
C PRO A 8 -40.91 -57.07 -0.19
N GLY A 9 -39.82 -56.61 -0.82
CA GLY A 9 -39.78 -56.40 -2.28
C GLY A 9 -38.94 -55.25 -2.84
N SER A 10 -37.63 -55.47 -3.02
CA SER A 10 -36.85 -55.01 -4.18
C SER A 10 -36.49 -56.27 -4.99
N PRO A 11 -36.17 -56.27 -6.31
CA PRO A 11 -35.50 -55.22 -7.09
C PRO A 11 -36.08 -55.00 -8.51
N ASP A 12 -35.62 -53.97 -9.24
CA ASP A 12 -35.33 -54.17 -10.67
C ASP A 12 -34.32 -53.16 -11.22
N THR A 13 -33.34 -53.71 -11.90
CA THR A 13 -32.24 -53.07 -12.61
C THR A 13 -32.60 -52.91 -14.09
N SER A 14 -32.42 -51.73 -14.68
CA SER A 14 -32.09 -51.56 -16.11
C SER A 14 -31.68 -50.11 -16.40
N SER A 15 -30.37 -49.89 -16.62
CA SER A 15 -29.83 -48.85 -17.53
C SER A 15 -29.99 -49.34 -18.98
N PRO A 16 -29.54 -48.64 -20.07
CA PRO A 16 -28.92 -47.31 -20.22
C PRO A 16 -29.46 -46.47 -21.43
N GLU A 17 -28.84 -45.30 -21.66
CA GLU A 17 -28.66 -44.52 -22.92
C GLU A 17 -28.94 -43.01 -22.71
N SER A 18 -27.89 -42.20 -22.56
CA SER A 18 -27.10 -41.56 -23.63
C SER A 18 -27.65 -40.19 -24.02
N ALA A 19 -27.09 -39.13 -23.45
CA ALA A 19 -27.12 -37.79 -24.05
C ALA A 19 -25.85 -37.00 -23.66
N SER A 20 -24.89 -37.05 -24.59
CA SER A 20 -23.90 -36.03 -24.95
C SER A 20 -23.53 -34.93 -23.93
N ARG A 21 -22.27 -34.97 -23.46
CA ARG A 21 -21.46 -33.76 -23.28
C ARG A 21 -20.05 -34.01 -23.80
N SER A 22 -19.68 -33.29 -24.85
CA SER A 22 -18.29 -33.05 -25.25
C SER A 22 -17.89 -31.63 -24.78
N PRO A 23 -16.62 -31.21 -24.90
CA PRO A 23 -15.67 -31.19 -23.79
C PRO A 23 -15.22 -29.76 -23.44
N ALA A 24 -14.81 -29.52 -22.18
CA ALA A 24 -14.07 -28.32 -21.83
C ALA A 24 -12.59 -28.68 -21.66
N THR A 25 -11.78 -28.05 -22.52
CA THR A 25 -10.37 -28.26 -22.82
C THR A 25 -9.46 -27.97 -21.64
N THR A 26 -8.88 -29.00 -21.02
CA THR A 26 -7.75 -28.84 -20.09
C THR A 26 -6.46 -28.75 -20.90
N ARG A 27 -5.83 -27.56 -20.92
CA ARG A 27 -4.47 -27.37 -21.44
C ARG A 27 -3.47 -27.52 -20.30
N ARG A 28 -2.81 -28.68 -20.20
CA ARG A 28 -1.40 -28.75 -19.77
C ARG A 28 -0.74 -29.89 -20.53
N THR A 29 0.12 -29.48 -21.44
CA THR A 29 0.83 -30.28 -22.41
C THR A 29 1.89 -31.13 -21.72
N VAL A 30 1.86 -32.42 -22.05
CA VAL A 30 2.89 -33.41 -21.76
C VAL A 30 4.16 -33.08 -22.55
N LEU A 31 5.29 -32.92 -21.88
CA LEU A 31 6.61 -33.06 -22.48
C LEU A 31 7.35 -34.18 -21.76
N ALA A 32 7.31 -35.37 -22.37
CA ALA A 32 8.25 -36.44 -22.14
C ALA A 32 9.44 -36.23 -23.08
N LEU A 33 10.64 -36.03 -22.54
CA LEU A 33 11.89 -36.24 -23.28
C LEU A 33 12.74 -37.25 -22.52
N VAL A 34 12.84 -38.44 -23.09
CA VAL A 34 13.76 -39.50 -22.67
C VAL A 34 15.12 -39.21 -23.31
N GLY A 35 16.17 -39.12 -22.50
CA GLY A 35 17.55 -39.05 -22.96
C GLY A 35 18.51 -39.53 -21.89
N SER A 36 18.83 -40.83 -21.90
CA SER A 36 19.82 -41.45 -21.02
C SER A 36 21.17 -41.55 -21.73
N VAL A 37 22.22 -40.94 -21.18
CA VAL A 37 23.62 -41.39 -21.37
C VAL A 37 24.34 -41.29 -20.03
N ALA A 38 25.04 -42.37 -19.67
CA ALA A 38 25.62 -42.61 -18.37
C ALA A 38 27.06 -42.06 -18.19
N ALA A 39 27.33 -41.62 -16.97
CA ALA A 39 28.54 -41.71 -16.14
C ALA A 39 29.89 -41.10 -16.61
N ALA A 40 30.32 -40.05 -15.91
CA ALA A 40 31.68 -39.95 -15.33
C ALA A 40 31.76 -38.90 -14.19
N GLY A 41 32.06 -39.38 -12.97
CA GLY A 41 33.04 -38.79 -12.04
C GLY A 41 32.72 -37.47 -11.32
N CYS A 42 32.37 -37.57 -10.04
CA CYS A 42 32.34 -36.49 -9.06
C CYS A 42 33.69 -35.74 -8.93
N THR A 43 33.65 -34.41 -8.96
CA THR A 43 34.43 -33.59 -8.02
C THR A 43 33.53 -32.46 -7.53
N ASP A 44 33.31 -32.50 -6.22
CA ASP A 44 32.57 -31.58 -5.40
C ASP A 44 33.21 -30.19 -5.48
N LEU A 45 32.53 -29.25 -6.13
CA LEU A 45 32.83 -27.83 -6.15
C LEU A 45 31.55 -27.13 -5.68
N PRO A 46 31.64 -26.15 -4.76
CA PRO A 46 30.45 -25.44 -4.31
C PRO A 46 29.81 -24.81 -5.53
N VAL A 47 28.61 -25.28 -5.88
CA VAL A 47 27.79 -24.71 -6.93
C VAL A 47 27.34 -23.35 -6.41
N GLY A 48 28.18 -22.34 -6.63
CA GLY A 48 27.70 -20.98 -6.70
C GLY A 48 26.61 -20.96 -7.76
N ASP A 49 25.44 -20.48 -7.36
CA ASP A 49 24.21 -20.41 -8.14
C ASP A 49 24.50 -20.06 -9.62
N GLN A 50 23.98 -20.83 -10.57
CA GLN A 50 24.16 -20.54 -12.00
C GLN A 50 23.56 -19.16 -12.37
N SER A 51 22.66 -18.62 -11.54
CA SER A 51 22.13 -17.27 -11.66
C SER A 51 23.21 -16.17 -11.51
N ASP A 52 24.30 -16.44 -10.78
CA ASP A 52 25.38 -15.46 -10.53
C ASP A 52 26.24 -15.17 -11.78
N ARG A 53 26.17 -16.05 -12.80
CA ARG A 53 26.86 -15.89 -14.09
C ARG A 53 25.92 -15.53 -15.23
N MET A 54 24.61 -15.54 -14.99
CA MET A 54 23.62 -15.30 -16.02
C MET A 54 23.40 -13.80 -16.17
N GLU A 55 23.55 -13.31 -17.40
CA GLU A 55 23.37 -11.91 -17.73
C GLU A 55 22.12 -11.71 -18.61
N LEU A 56 21.33 -10.71 -18.25
CA LEU A 56 20.09 -10.31 -18.90
C LEU A 56 20.30 -8.95 -19.57
N ASP A 57 19.58 -8.70 -20.66
CA ASP A 57 19.60 -7.40 -21.34
C ASP A 57 18.86 -6.34 -20.50
N GLY A 58 19.62 -5.40 -19.95
CA GLY A 58 19.11 -4.27 -19.16
C GLY A 58 18.21 -3.32 -19.96
N ALA A 59 18.45 -3.15 -21.27
CA ALA A 59 17.58 -2.32 -22.10
C ALA A 59 16.19 -2.97 -22.28
N ALA A 60 16.15 -4.29 -22.41
CA ALA A 60 14.90 -5.04 -22.44
C ALA A 60 14.16 -4.96 -21.09
N LEU A 61 14.87 -5.11 -19.97
CA LEU A 61 14.29 -4.97 -18.62
C LEU A 61 13.72 -3.56 -18.37
N ARG A 62 14.46 -2.51 -18.74
CA ARG A 62 13.98 -1.12 -18.66
C ARG A 62 12.70 -0.91 -19.48
N SER A 63 12.62 -1.54 -20.65
CA SER A 63 11.45 -1.40 -21.54
C SER A 63 10.18 -1.96 -20.89
N LEU A 64 10.28 -2.98 -20.02
CA LEU A 64 9.15 -3.51 -19.26
C LEU A 64 8.55 -2.48 -18.29
N ALA A 65 9.38 -1.58 -17.76
CA ALA A 65 8.98 -0.54 -16.81
C ALA A 65 8.51 0.76 -17.48
N ALA A 66 8.50 0.84 -18.82
CA ALA A 66 8.14 2.06 -19.53
C ALA A 66 6.65 2.42 -19.36
N GLU A 67 5.77 1.42 -19.28
CA GLU A 67 4.35 1.60 -19.01
C GLU A 67 4.05 1.41 -17.53
N GLY A 68 4.16 2.47 -16.74
CA GLY A 68 3.88 2.43 -15.31
C GLY A 68 2.46 1.97 -14.98
N VAL A 69 2.29 1.37 -13.80
CA VAL A 69 0.99 0.90 -13.29
C VAL A 69 0.51 1.87 -12.23
N GLU A 70 -0.41 2.76 -12.62
CA GLU A 70 -1.02 3.71 -11.70
C GLU A 70 -2.43 3.26 -11.33
N VAL A 71 -2.61 2.93 -10.05
CA VAL A 71 -3.92 2.68 -9.46
C VAL A 71 -4.26 3.88 -8.57
N PRO A 72 -5.19 4.77 -8.99
CA PRO A 72 -5.49 5.95 -8.21
C PRO A 72 -6.17 5.57 -6.90
N GLN A 73 -5.78 6.22 -5.80
CA GLN A 73 -6.47 6.04 -4.53
C GLN A 73 -7.90 6.56 -4.63
N THR A 74 -8.84 5.90 -3.97
CA THR A 74 -10.24 6.32 -3.90
C THR A 74 -10.73 6.29 -2.46
N LEU A 75 -11.72 7.11 -2.16
CA LEU A 75 -12.43 7.11 -0.89
C LEU A 75 -13.93 7.09 -1.19
N PRO A 76 -14.76 6.32 -0.45
CA PRO A 76 -16.19 6.25 -0.70
C PRO A 76 -16.96 7.49 -0.18
N VAL A 77 -16.40 8.67 -0.45
CA VAL A 77 -16.91 10.00 -0.14
C VAL A 77 -16.58 10.92 -1.31
N ASN A 78 -17.57 11.70 -1.75
CA ASN A 78 -17.37 12.67 -2.81
C ASN A 78 -16.63 13.91 -2.29
N VAL A 79 -15.40 14.12 -2.77
CA VAL A 79 -14.64 15.36 -2.57
C VAL A 79 -15.14 16.42 -3.55
N ALA A 80 -15.74 17.49 -3.04
CA ALA A 80 -16.30 18.55 -3.88
C ALA A 80 -15.25 19.19 -4.81
N SER A 81 -15.60 19.38 -6.08
CA SER A 81 -14.71 20.00 -7.08
C SER A 81 -14.35 21.45 -6.75
N ALA A 82 -15.27 22.21 -6.15
CA ALA A 82 -15.01 23.57 -5.69
C ALA A 82 -13.88 23.60 -4.64
N TYR A 83 -13.91 22.67 -3.69
CA TYR A 83 -12.86 22.53 -2.67
C TYR A 83 -11.50 22.17 -3.27
N LEU A 84 -11.48 21.26 -4.26
CA LEU A 84 -10.25 20.95 -5.00
C LEU A 84 -9.72 22.19 -5.74
N GLY A 85 -10.61 22.99 -6.33
CA GLY A 85 -10.25 24.25 -6.98
C GLY A 85 -9.64 25.27 -6.02
N GLU A 86 -10.20 25.42 -4.82
CA GLU A 86 -9.66 26.29 -3.77
C GLU A 86 -8.28 25.83 -3.28
N SER A 87 -8.10 24.53 -3.06
CA SER A 87 -6.82 23.95 -2.64
C SER A 87 -5.73 24.14 -3.71
N GLU A 88 -6.08 23.97 -4.99
CA GLU A 88 -5.21 24.22 -6.13
C GLU A 88 -4.86 25.71 -6.30
N GLN A 89 -5.84 26.59 -6.12
CA GLN A 89 -5.62 28.04 -6.13
C GLN A 89 -4.64 28.46 -5.03
N ARG A 90 -4.80 27.94 -3.80
CA ARG A 90 -3.90 28.24 -2.68
C ARG A 90 -2.44 27.88 -2.99
N ALA A 91 -2.20 26.71 -3.58
CA ALA A 91 -0.85 26.31 -3.99
C ALA A 91 -0.27 27.27 -5.06
N ARG A 92 -1.08 27.66 -6.05
CA ARG A 92 -0.63 28.61 -7.09
C ARG A 92 -0.36 30.01 -6.55
N GLU A 93 -1.16 30.50 -5.62
CA GLU A 93 -0.94 31.80 -4.98
C GLU A 93 0.38 31.83 -4.21
N LEU A 94 0.69 30.77 -3.44
CA LEU A 94 1.97 30.61 -2.75
C LEU A 94 3.16 30.63 -3.74
N LEU A 95 3.07 29.85 -4.83
CA LEU A 95 4.13 29.86 -5.86
C LEU A 95 4.22 31.18 -6.63
N GLY A 96 3.10 31.88 -6.79
CA GLY A 96 3.01 33.15 -7.49
C GLY A 96 3.62 34.32 -6.72
N ALA A 97 3.73 34.21 -5.40
CA ALA A 97 4.40 35.18 -4.54
C ALA A 97 5.93 35.17 -4.70
N VAL A 98 6.49 34.13 -5.32
CA VAL A 98 7.94 33.90 -5.43
C VAL A 98 8.44 34.14 -6.86
N PRO A 99 9.45 35.03 -7.06
CA PRO A 99 10.00 35.33 -8.38
C PRO A 99 10.41 34.08 -9.16
N SER A 100 10.24 34.11 -10.48
CA SER A 100 10.63 33.02 -11.37
C SER A 100 11.32 33.59 -12.63
N PRO A 101 12.55 33.15 -12.96
CA PRO A 101 13.38 32.18 -12.24
C PRO A 101 13.99 32.76 -10.95
N LEU A 102 14.41 31.89 -10.01
CA LEU A 102 15.25 32.27 -8.87
C LEU A 102 16.72 32.18 -9.30
N THR A 103 17.44 33.31 -9.25
CA THR A 103 18.86 33.38 -9.63
C THR A 103 19.75 33.69 -8.42
N GLU A 104 21.05 33.77 -8.65
CA GLU A 104 22.02 34.16 -7.63
C GLU A 104 21.82 35.59 -7.12
N THR A 105 21.11 36.43 -7.88
CA THR A 105 20.77 37.79 -7.43
C THR A 105 19.72 37.77 -6.33
N GLU A 106 18.73 36.88 -6.44
CA GLU A 106 17.66 36.73 -5.44
C GLU A 106 18.12 35.92 -4.23
N ILE A 107 18.80 34.79 -4.45
CA ILE A 107 19.30 33.92 -3.39
C ILE A 107 20.76 33.60 -3.70
N PRO A 108 21.74 34.35 -3.15
CA PRO A 108 23.16 34.15 -3.45
C PRO A 108 23.67 32.76 -3.08
N ASN A 109 23.21 32.22 -1.94
CA ASN A 109 23.59 30.88 -1.48
C ASN A 109 23.04 29.81 -2.45
N GLY A 110 23.95 29.16 -3.18
CA GLY A 110 23.59 28.15 -4.18
C GLY A 110 22.88 26.92 -3.64
N VAL A 111 23.17 26.50 -2.41
CA VAL A 111 22.51 25.33 -1.76
C VAL A 111 21.07 25.68 -1.43
N VAL A 112 20.85 26.84 -0.81
CA VAL A 112 19.49 27.33 -0.50
C VAL A 112 18.69 27.49 -1.79
N ARG A 113 19.28 28.13 -2.79
CA ARG A 113 18.65 28.34 -4.10
C ARG A 113 18.24 27.02 -4.75
N ALA A 114 19.13 26.03 -4.79
CA ALA A 114 18.84 24.72 -5.36
C ALA A 114 17.66 24.03 -4.64
N ARG A 115 17.69 24.00 -3.31
CA ARG A 115 16.61 23.39 -2.52
C ARG A 115 15.24 24.04 -2.76
N VAL A 116 15.20 25.37 -2.86
CA VAL A 116 13.96 26.12 -3.16
C VAL A 116 13.48 25.87 -4.59
N VAL A 117 14.39 25.80 -5.57
CA VAL A 117 14.05 25.46 -6.96
C VAL A 117 13.50 24.03 -7.05
N ASP A 118 14.11 23.06 -6.36
CA ASP A 118 13.65 21.68 -6.32
C ASP A 118 12.24 21.57 -5.72
N ALA A 119 11.99 22.23 -4.58
CA ALA A 119 10.66 22.27 -3.97
C ALA A 119 9.62 22.96 -4.86
N ARG A 120 10.00 24.00 -5.61
CA ARG A 120 9.11 24.61 -6.61
C ARG A 120 8.79 23.62 -7.75
N GLY A 121 9.79 22.86 -8.18
CA GLY A 121 9.64 21.79 -9.16
C GLY A 121 8.64 20.73 -8.70
N GLY A 122 8.83 20.20 -7.49
CA GLY A 122 7.94 19.20 -6.92
C GLY A 122 6.51 19.72 -6.67
N ALA A 123 6.33 20.98 -6.25
CA ALA A 123 5.01 21.60 -6.16
C ALA A 123 4.32 21.68 -7.53
N ALA A 124 5.08 22.01 -8.58
CA ALA A 124 4.57 22.04 -9.95
C ALA A 124 4.26 20.64 -10.49
N ASP A 125 5.06 19.62 -10.14
CA ASP A 125 4.79 18.21 -10.45
C ASP A 125 3.52 17.73 -9.76
N ALA A 126 3.34 18.03 -8.48
CA ALA A 126 2.13 17.68 -7.73
C ALA A 126 0.88 18.36 -8.32
N LEU A 127 0.97 19.62 -8.75
CA LEU A 127 -0.12 20.30 -9.48
C LEU A 127 -0.44 19.61 -10.82
N ARG A 128 0.57 19.12 -11.55
CA ARG A 128 0.37 18.34 -12.78
C ARG A 128 -0.29 16.99 -12.48
N GLY A 129 0.18 16.28 -11.46
CA GLY A 129 -0.40 15.01 -11.00
C GLY A 129 -1.87 15.18 -10.59
N ALA A 130 -2.18 16.23 -9.85
CA ALA A 130 -3.55 16.61 -9.48
C ALA A 130 -4.45 16.83 -10.72
N ALA A 131 -3.93 17.42 -11.79
CA ALA A 131 -4.67 17.65 -13.04
C ALA A 131 -4.81 16.39 -13.91
N ALA A 132 -3.85 15.46 -13.82
CA ALA A 132 -3.82 14.24 -14.63
C ALA A 132 -4.70 13.12 -14.05
N THR A 133 -4.91 13.09 -12.73
CA THR A 133 -5.70 12.03 -12.09
C THR A 133 -7.21 12.29 -12.19
N ALA A 134 -7.97 11.24 -12.53
CA ALA A 134 -9.43 11.30 -12.56
C ALA A 134 -10.07 11.10 -11.17
N SER A 135 -9.33 10.55 -10.19
CA SER A 135 -9.86 10.32 -8.84
C SER A 135 -9.87 11.63 -8.05
N PRO A 136 -11.04 12.10 -7.56
CA PRO A 136 -11.12 13.29 -6.71
C PRO A 136 -10.30 13.15 -5.41
N TYR A 137 -10.21 11.93 -4.88
CA TYR A 137 -9.45 11.66 -3.67
C TYR A 137 -7.94 11.68 -3.93
N GLN A 138 -7.46 11.04 -5.00
CA GLN A 138 -6.04 11.14 -5.39
C GLN A 138 -5.68 12.62 -5.67
N ARG A 139 -6.55 13.35 -6.38
CA ARG A 139 -6.36 14.77 -6.64
C ARG A 139 -6.22 15.57 -5.35
N LEU A 140 -7.03 15.27 -4.33
CA LEU A 140 -6.90 15.90 -3.02
C LEU A 140 -5.49 15.68 -2.45
N LEU A 141 -5.01 14.43 -2.41
CA LEU A 141 -3.68 14.08 -1.89
C LEU A 141 -2.53 14.77 -2.64
N GLU A 142 -2.60 14.85 -3.98
CA GLU A 142 -1.63 15.60 -4.78
C GLU A 142 -1.64 17.10 -4.45
N LEU A 143 -2.82 17.67 -4.23
CA LEU A 143 -2.94 19.07 -3.81
C LEU A 143 -2.42 19.33 -2.39
N GLN A 144 -2.53 18.34 -1.48
CA GLN A 144 -1.90 18.43 -0.15
C GLN A 144 -0.38 18.60 -0.29
N ARG A 145 0.24 17.76 -1.13
CA ARG A 145 1.66 17.83 -1.43
C ARG A 145 2.04 19.15 -2.09
N ALA A 146 1.30 19.56 -3.13
CA ALA A 146 1.53 20.82 -3.82
C ALA A 146 1.50 22.03 -2.86
N ARG A 147 0.53 22.08 -1.94
CA ARG A 147 0.41 23.16 -0.94
C ARG A 147 1.57 23.17 0.04
N ALA A 148 1.95 21.99 0.55
CA ALA A 148 3.08 21.87 1.48
C ALA A 148 4.38 22.39 0.84
N GLU A 149 4.73 21.87 -0.34
CA GLU A 149 5.94 22.27 -1.06
C GLU A 149 5.88 23.75 -1.51
N ALA A 150 4.71 24.25 -1.92
CA ALA A 150 4.55 25.67 -2.23
C ALA A 150 4.74 26.57 -1.00
N ARG A 151 4.29 26.13 0.18
CA ARG A 151 4.50 26.86 1.44
C ARG A 151 5.98 26.89 1.84
N PHE A 152 6.72 25.79 1.63
CA PHE A 152 8.17 25.78 1.80
C PHE A 152 8.82 26.89 0.98
N VAL A 153 8.52 26.95 -0.32
CA VAL A 153 9.10 27.91 -1.27
C VAL A 153 8.78 29.35 -0.89
N ASP A 154 7.52 29.62 -0.56
CA ASP A 154 7.03 30.93 -0.10
C ASP A 154 7.75 31.39 1.18
N ALA A 155 7.84 30.52 2.19
CA ALA A 155 8.45 30.85 3.47
C ALA A 155 9.97 31.05 3.36
N ALA A 156 10.67 30.19 2.63
CA ALA A 156 12.10 30.33 2.40
C ALA A 156 12.40 31.64 1.66
N TRP A 157 11.58 32.02 0.68
CA TRP A 157 11.71 33.32 0.00
C TRP A 157 11.44 34.50 0.95
N ALA A 158 10.39 34.42 1.76
CA ALA A 158 10.07 35.45 2.75
C ALA A 158 11.17 35.59 3.82
N ALA A 159 11.85 34.52 4.20
CA ALA A 159 12.99 34.56 5.12
C ALA A 159 14.19 35.33 4.52
N VAL A 160 14.43 35.17 3.21
CA VAL A 160 15.51 35.89 2.49
C VAL A 160 15.19 37.38 2.33
N GLY A 161 13.97 37.71 1.89
CA GLY A 161 13.63 39.08 1.45
C GLY A 161 12.84 39.93 2.45
N ALA A 162 11.97 39.31 3.26
CA ALA A 162 11.05 39.99 4.17
C ALA A 162 11.39 39.79 5.65
N GLY A 163 12.41 38.97 5.95
CA GLY A 163 12.85 38.70 7.31
C GLY A 163 11.85 37.85 8.12
N LEU A 164 11.06 36.99 7.46
CA LEU A 164 10.23 36.00 8.16
C LEU A 164 11.13 35.18 9.09
N ALA A 165 10.88 35.26 10.39
CA ALA A 165 11.68 34.58 11.38
C ALA A 165 11.11 33.18 11.63
N ARG A 166 12.01 32.30 12.10
CA ARG A 166 11.65 30.96 12.54
C ARG A 166 10.58 30.98 13.64
N GLU A 167 10.71 31.92 14.56
CA GLU A 167 9.82 32.09 15.71
C GLU A 167 8.39 32.43 15.27
N ASP A 168 8.23 33.15 14.16
CA ASP A 168 6.92 33.51 13.60
C ASP A 168 6.17 32.25 13.13
N VAL A 169 6.85 31.34 12.44
CA VAL A 169 6.27 30.08 11.96
C VAL A 169 5.95 29.14 13.12
N VAL A 170 6.85 29.07 14.10
CA VAL A 170 6.68 28.21 15.29
C VAL A 170 5.53 28.71 16.20
N ALA A 171 5.25 30.02 16.17
CA ALA A 171 4.10 30.59 16.86
C ALA A 171 2.76 30.07 16.30
N GLU A 172 2.69 29.72 15.00
CA GLU A 172 1.48 29.14 14.37
C GLU A 172 1.05 27.81 15.02
N ALA A 173 1.98 27.08 15.66
CA ALA A 173 1.71 25.75 16.20
C ALA A 173 0.59 25.73 17.26
N SER A 174 0.41 26.81 18.03
CA SER A 174 -0.66 26.89 19.05
C SER A 174 -2.06 27.00 18.41
N ASP A 175 -2.18 27.75 17.31
CA ASP A 175 -3.45 27.90 16.58
C ASP A 175 -3.79 26.61 15.81
N LEU A 176 -2.76 25.97 15.26
CA LEU A 176 -2.89 24.68 14.58
C LEU A 176 -3.29 23.57 15.54
N GLU A 177 -2.72 23.55 16.75
CA GLU A 177 -3.11 22.64 17.82
C GLU A 177 -4.57 22.86 18.22
N THR A 178 -4.98 24.12 18.44
CA THR A 178 -6.37 24.45 18.77
C THR A 178 -7.32 23.98 17.67
N SER A 179 -6.93 24.17 16.41
CA SER A 179 -7.70 23.72 15.24
C SER A 179 -7.82 22.20 15.19
N LEU A 180 -6.73 21.48 15.47
CA LEU A 180 -6.70 20.02 15.52
C LEU A 180 -7.54 19.46 16.67
N ALA A 181 -7.43 20.06 17.87
CA ALA A 181 -8.23 19.69 19.03
C ALA A 181 -9.73 19.88 18.75
N ALA A 182 -10.13 21.02 18.19
CA ALA A 182 -11.51 21.27 17.81
C ALA A 182 -12.02 20.25 16.78
N PHE A 183 -11.20 19.86 15.79
CA PHE A 183 -11.59 18.83 14.82
C PHE A 183 -11.73 17.44 15.46
N ARG A 184 -10.87 17.11 16.42
CA ARG A 184 -10.99 15.85 17.19
C ARG A 184 -12.29 15.78 17.98
N GLU A 185 -12.69 16.87 18.60
CA GLU A 185 -13.94 16.97 19.39
C GLU A 185 -15.20 16.92 18.50
N GLU A 186 -15.14 17.50 17.31
CA GLU A 186 -16.23 17.49 16.32
C GLU A 186 -16.49 16.09 15.74
N ARG A 187 -15.43 15.29 15.58
CA ARG A 187 -15.50 13.98 14.94
C ARG A 187 -16.15 12.94 15.85
N ARG A 188 -17.21 12.30 15.35
CA ARG A 188 -17.84 11.12 15.94
C ARG A 188 -17.73 9.95 14.96
N TYR A 189 -17.66 8.72 15.50
CA TYR A 189 -17.71 7.52 14.68
C TYR A 189 -19.15 7.23 14.30
N VAL A 190 -19.55 7.69 13.11
CA VAL A 190 -20.93 7.57 12.63
C VAL A 190 -21.00 6.96 11.23
N GLY A 191 -22.14 6.35 10.87
CA GLY A 191 -22.34 5.78 9.54
C GLY A 191 -23.61 4.96 9.33
N ASP A 192 -23.90 4.65 8.07
CA ASP A 192 -25.05 3.84 7.64
C ASP A 192 -24.66 2.48 7.03
N ASP A 193 -23.45 2.35 6.46
CA ASP A 193 -22.83 1.07 6.09
C ASP A 193 -21.48 0.92 6.83
N PRO A 194 -21.30 -0.09 7.70
CA PRO A 194 -20.09 -0.22 8.51
C PRO A 194 -18.82 -0.43 7.67
N VAL A 195 -18.91 -1.01 6.47
CA VAL A 195 -17.75 -1.22 5.59
C VAL A 195 -17.28 0.08 4.95
N ARG A 196 -18.21 0.87 4.39
CA ARG A 196 -17.92 2.23 3.96
C ARG A 196 -17.39 3.08 5.11
N SER A 197 -18.03 2.99 6.28
CA SER A 197 -17.73 3.80 7.44
C SER A 197 -16.31 3.58 7.94
N VAL A 198 -15.86 2.33 8.05
CA VAL A 198 -14.53 2.02 8.58
C VAL A 198 -13.42 2.58 7.69
N VAL A 199 -13.57 2.50 6.36
CA VAL A 199 -12.59 3.05 5.40
C VAL A 199 -12.52 4.58 5.48
N VAL A 200 -13.66 5.24 5.69
CA VAL A 200 -13.68 6.71 5.84
C VAL A 200 -13.06 7.14 7.16
N HIS A 201 -13.43 6.48 8.26
CA HIS A 201 -12.88 6.82 9.57
C HIS A 201 -11.40 6.48 9.71
N ASP A 202 -10.91 5.43 9.05
CA ASP A 202 -9.47 5.13 8.94
C ASP A 202 -8.70 6.29 8.27
N ALA A 203 -9.18 6.78 7.12
CA ALA A 203 -8.56 7.94 6.46
C ALA A 203 -8.53 9.20 7.37
N LEU A 204 -9.64 9.46 8.08
CA LEU A 204 -9.73 10.58 9.02
C LEU A 204 -8.78 10.42 10.23
N GLU A 205 -8.70 9.22 10.80
CA GLU A 205 -7.75 8.88 11.87
C GLU A 205 -6.31 9.08 11.39
N GLY A 206 -6.01 8.66 10.15
CA GLY A 206 -4.71 8.89 9.49
C GLY A 206 -4.30 10.35 9.46
N TRP A 207 -5.21 11.25 9.03
CA TRP A 207 -4.93 12.68 9.00
C TRP A 207 -4.80 13.31 10.39
N VAL A 208 -5.63 12.91 11.36
CA VAL A 208 -5.51 13.38 12.74
C VAL A 208 -4.18 12.95 13.36
N ARG A 209 -3.78 11.69 13.17
CA ARG A 209 -2.51 11.15 13.63
C ARG A 209 -1.33 11.88 12.98
N ALA A 210 -1.36 12.08 11.66
CA ALA A 210 -0.35 12.84 10.94
C ALA A 210 -0.23 14.28 11.46
N ALA A 211 -1.36 14.99 11.59
CA ALA A 211 -1.39 16.34 12.12
C ALA A 211 -0.84 16.43 13.55
N THR A 212 -1.15 15.45 14.41
CA THR A 212 -0.63 15.39 15.79
C THR A 212 0.89 15.30 15.80
N ASN A 213 1.45 14.34 15.06
CA ASN A 213 2.89 14.14 14.99
C ASN A 213 3.61 15.39 14.46
N LEU A 214 3.03 16.07 13.47
CA LEU A 214 3.58 17.29 12.88
C LEU A 214 3.48 18.48 13.86
N VAL A 215 2.39 18.63 14.61
CA VAL A 215 2.27 19.65 15.68
C VAL A 215 3.31 19.42 16.77
N ASP A 216 3.52 18.17 17.19
CA ASP A 216 4.53 17.84 18.19
C ASP A 216 5.95 18.11 17.68
N SER A 217 6.22 17.87 16.39
CA SER A 217 7.47 18.28 15.74
C SER A 217 7.67 19.81 15.77
N LEU A 218 6.64 20.59 15.43
CA LEU A 218 6.70 22.06 15.52
C LEU A 218 6.94 22.57 16.95
N ARG A 219 6.35 21.90 17.94
CA ARG A 219 6.58 22.22 19.37
C ARG A 219 8.00 21.90 19.78
N ALA A 220 8.53 20.74 19.40
CA ALA A 220 9.91 20.37 19.66
C ALA A 220 10.88 21.39 19.04
N ALA A 221 10.54 21.97 17.88
CA ALA A 221 11.34 23.03 17.29
C ALA A 221 11.47 24.28 18.20
N ARG A 222 10.52 24.59 19.10
CA ARG A 222 10.60 25.76 20.01
C ARG A 222 11.86 25.81 20.87
N THR A 223 12.44 24.66 21.19
CA THR A 223 13.61 24.55 22.09
C THR A 223 14.95 24.48 21.37
N HIS A 224 14.96 24.48 20.03
CA HIS A 224 16.17 24.40 19.22
C HIS A 224 16.78 25.79 18.94
N GLN A 225 18.09 25.82 18.64
CA GLN A 225 18.89 27.01 18.28
C GLN A 225 18.33 27.74 17.03
N PRO A 226 18.72 29.02 16.77
CA PRO A 226 18.28 29.75 15.59
C PRO A 226 18.62 28.97 14.31
N GLY A 227 17.58 28.72 13.52
CA GLY A 227 17.68 28.01 12.25
C GLY A 227 18.03 28.92 11.08
N ASP A 228 18.47 28.32 9.99
CA ASP A 228 18.74 29.02 8.73
C ASP A 228 17.46 29.23 7.89
N VAL A 229 17.61 29.77 6.68
CA VAL A 229 16.48 30.02 5.74
C VAL A 229 15.72 28.74 5.40
N LEU A 230 16.42 27.61 5.28
CA LEU A 230 15.79 26.33 4.96
C LEU A 230 14.98 25.84 6.16
N ASP A 231 15.48 26.01 7.39
CA ASP A 231 14.73 25.69 8.59
C ASP A 231 13.39 26.43 8.66
N VAL A 232 13.35 27.71 8.28
CA VAL A 232 12.08 28.48 8.20
C VAL A 232 11.14 27.88 7.16
N GLY A 233 11.67 27.48 6.00
CA GLY A 233 10.92 26.80 4.94
C GLY A 233 10.33 25.46 5.40
N GLU A 234 11.14 24.60 6.03
CA GLU A 234 10.74 23.26 6.49
C GLU A 234 9.68 23.32 7.60
N LEU A 235 9.82 24.28 8.52
CA LEU A 235 8.81 24.52 9.56
C LEU A 235 7.50 25.02 8.94
N ALA A 236 7.57 25.88 7.93
CA ALA A 236 6.38 26.40 7.27
C ALA A 236 5.67 25.32 6.44
N GLU A 237 6.43 24.46 5.76
CA GLU A 237 5.90 23.25 5.11
C GLU A 237 5.17 22.38 6.14
N THR A 238 5.81 22.12 7.28
CA THR A 238 5.24 21.31 8.37
C THR A 238 3.94 21.92 8.89
N ALA A 239 3.91 23.23 9.11
CA ALA A 239 2.72 23.97 9.52
C ALA A 239 1.58 23.88 8.49
N GLU A 240 1.87 23.99 7.19
CA GLU A 240 0.88 23.82 6.14
C GLU A 240 0.38 22.37 6.06
N ARG A 241 1.23 21.37 6.25
CA ARG A 241 0.80 19.97 6.32
C ARG A 241 -0.17 19.73 7.46
N VAL A 242 0.04 20.31 8.65
CA VAL A 242 -0.95 20.25 9.74
C VAL A 242 -2.26 20.89 9.30
N ARG A 243 -2.21 22.11 8.76
CA ARG A 243 -3.38 22.87 8.31
C ARG A 243 -4.19 22.06 7.30
N VAL A 244 -3.53 21.52 6.28
CA VAL A 244 -4.13 20.69 5.23
C VAL A 244 -4.80 19.44 5.82
N ASN A 245 -4.12 18.67 6.67
CA ASN A 245 -4.72 17.48 7.29
C ASN A 245 -6.00 17.81 8.06
N VAL A 246 -6.02 18.94 8.78
CA VAL A 246 -7.21 19.40 9.52
C VAL A 246 -8.32 19.87 8.57
N THR A 247 -8.00 20.71 7.58
CA THR A 247 -9.01 21.26 6.66
C THR A 247 -9.63 20.19 5.77
N ASP A 248 -8.79 19.29 5.25
CA ASP A 248 -9.21 18.24 4.34
C ASP A 248 -10.01 17.18 5.10
N GLY A 249 -9.58 16.85 6.33
CA GLY A 249 -10.32 16.00 7.25
C GLY A 249 -11.71 16.54 7.56
N ARG A 250 -11.83 17.83 7.88
CA ARG A 250 -13.14 18.49 8.09
C ARG A 250 -14.02 18.42 6.85
N HIS A 251 -13.46 18.73 5.68
CA HIS A 251 -14.21 18.67 4.43
C HIS A 251 -14.75 17.27 4.16
N VAL A 252 -13.89 16.25 4.23
CA VAL A 252 -14.29 14.86 3.98
C VAL A 252 -15.28 14.36 5.03
N TYR A 253 -15.08 14.66 6.31
CA TYR A 253 -16.01 14.31 7.37
C TYR A 253 -17.38 14.98 7.16
N GLY A 254 -17.41 16.26 6.81
CA GLY A 254 -18.64 17.00 6.48
C GLY A 254 -19.37 16.43 5.26
N ARG A 255 -18.63 16.08 4.20
CA ARG A 255 -19.20 15.43 3.00
C ARG A 255 -19.74 14.03 3.30
N TYR A 256 -19.04 13.29 4.14
CA TYR A 256 -19.43 11.95 4.55
C TYR A 256 -20.70 11.98 5.39
N THR A 257 -20.73 12.75 6.48
CA THR A 257 -21.90 12.91 7.36
C THR A 257 -23.12 13.43 6.61
N ALA A 258 -22.95 14.42 5.73
CA ALA A 258 -24.04 14.92 4.88
C ALA A 258 -24.57 13.90 3.85
N SER A 259 -23.83 12.82 3.61
CA SER A 259 -24.23 11.75 2.68
C SER A 259 -24.89 10.54 3.37
N LEU A 260 -24.96 10.54 4.71
CA LEU A 260 -25.55 9.45 5.47
C LEU A 260 -27.08 9.51 5.40
N ALA A 261 -27.71 8.36 5.23
CA ALA A 261 -29.16 8.24 5.41
C ALA A 261 -29.55 8.24 6.90
N ASP A 262 -28.66 7.71 7.75
CA ASP A 262 -28.82 7.64 9.20
C ASP A 262 -27.46 7.79 9.91
N ASP A 263 -27.45 8.52 11.03
CA ASP A 263 -26.26 8.87 11.82
C ASP A 263 -26.06 7.87 12.97
N ARG A 264 -25.86 6.58 12.63
CA ARG A 264 -25.72 5.52 13.64
C ARG A 264 -24.31 5.52 14.23
N GLU A 265 -24.20 5.33 15.54
CA GLU A 265 -22.91 5.21 16.23
C GLU A 265 -22.18 3.92 15.82
N MET A 266 -20.98 4.07 15.24
CA MET A 266 -20.16 2.96 14.69
C MET A 266 -19.01 2.54 15.61
N ARG A 267 -18.65 3.33 16.63
CA ARG A 267 -17.49 3.03 17.50
C ARG A 267 -17.58 1.63 18.14
N PRO A 268 -18.71 1.21 18.75
CA PRO A 268 -18.80 -0.13 19.33
C PRO A 268 -18.58 -1.26 18.31
N THR A 269 -19.14 -1.13 17.11
CA THR A 269 -18.95 -2.08 16.01
C THR A 269 -17.47 -2.16 15.59
N PHE A 270 -16.78 -1.02 15.47
CA PHE A 270 -15.37 -0.98 15.12
C PHE A 270 -14.49 -1.57 16.21
N GLU A 271 -14.74 -1.27 17.48
CA GLU A 271 -14.00 -1.84 18.61
C GLU A 271 -14.15 -3.36 18.67
N SER A 272 -15.38 -3.86 18.61
CA SER A 272 -15.64 -5.30 18.63
C SER A 272 -14.99 -6.02 17.45
N THR A 273 -15.10 -5.45 16.24
CA THR A 273 -14.48 -6.02 15.04
C THR A 273 -12.96 -5.98 15.11
N ARG A 274 -12.37 -4.86 15.54
CA ARG A 274 -10.93 -4.72 15.72
C ARG A 274 -10.42 -5.80 16.67
N ASP A 275 -11.06 -5.96 17.82
CA ASP A 275 -10.60 -6.89 18.86
C ASP A 275 -10.65 -8.34 18.36
N ALA A 276 -11.69 -8.70 17.61
CA ALA A 276 -11.80 -10.02 16.95
C ALA A 276 -10.69 -10.23 15.90
N LEU A 277 -10.50 -9.27 14.99
CA LEU A 277 -9.50 -9.37 13.92
C LEU A 277 -8.07 -9.37 14.45
N VAL A 278 -7.74 -8.48 15.40
CA VAL A 278 -6.42 -8.43 16.05
C VAL A 278 -6.14 -9.74 16.77
N SER A 279 -7.14 -10.32 17.44
CA SER A 279 -6.99 -11.63 18.08
C SER A 279 -6.70 -12.73 17.05
N ALA A 280 -7.43 -12.75 15.93
CA ALA A 280 -7.20 -13.70 14.84
C ALA A 280 -5.81 -13.54 14.20
N VAL A 281 -5.35 -12.31 13.96
CA VAL A 281 -3.99 -12.03 13.46
C VAL A 281 -2.93 -12.52 14.44
N ARG A 282 -3.09 -12.23 15.73
CA ARG A 282 -2.14 -12.66 16.78
C ARG A 282 -2.08 -14.18 16.91
N GLU A 283 -3.23 -14.86 16.84
CA GLU A 283 -3.30 -16.31 16.85
C GLU A 283 -2.57 -16.91 15.64
N ARG A 284 -2.91 -16.46 14.42
CA ARG A 284 -2.26 -16.88 13.17
C ARG A 284 -0.75 -16.64 13.18
N THR A 285 -0.32 -15.47 13.66
CA THR A 285 1.09 -15.10 13.81
C THR A 285 1.80 -16.02 14.80
N ARG A 286 1.17 -16.34 15.94
CA ARG A 286 1.74 -17.23 16.96
C ARG A 286 1.82 -18.67 16.47
N GLU A 287 0.80 -19.17 15.79
CA GLU A 287 0.80 -20.49 15.17
C GLU A 287 1.97 -20.65 14.18
N ARG A 288 2.25 -19.59 13.41
CA ARG A 288 3.28 -19.62 12.37
C ARG A 288 4.69 -19.43 12.89
N PHE A 289 4.89 -18.45 13.76
CA PHE A 289 6.21 -17.98 14.15
C PHE A 289 6.55 -18.29 15.62
N GLY A 290 5.66 -18.97 16.33
CA GLY A 290 5.79 -19.22 17.76
C GLY A 290 5.57 -17.97 18.62
N SER A 291 5.79 -18.12 19.93
CA SER A 291 5.62 -17.05 20.92
C SER A 291 6.85 -16.15 21.11
N GLY A 292 7.99 -16.49 20.50
CA GLY A 292 9.24 -15.74 20.62
C GLY A 292 9.20 -14.35 19.98
N GLU A 293 10.13 -13.48 20.39
CA GLU A 293 10.37 -12.16 19.78
C GLU A 293 11.33 -12.23 18.59
N ASP A 294 11.99 -13.38 18.40
CA ASP A 294 12.95 -13.58 17.33
C ASP A 294 12.26 -13.64 15.96
N TYR A 295 12.90 -13.00 14.99
CA TYR A 295 12.50 -13.07 13.60
C TYR A 295 12.77 -14.49 13.08
N PRO A 296 11.74 -15.24 12.66
CA PRO A 296 11.95 -16.58 12.14
C PRO A 296 12.64 -16.48 10.79
N GLU A 297 13.68 -17.29 10.58
CA GLU A 297 14.35 -17.38 9.30
C GLU A 297 13.35 -17.82 8.23
N PRO A 298 13.18 -17.10 7.11
CA PRO A 298 12.18 -17.42 6.08
C PRO A 298 12.30 -18.86 5.55
N SER A 299 13.52 -19.40 5.49
CA SER A 299 13.79 -20.79 5.12
C SER A 299 13.20 -21.82 6.09
N SER A 300 12.94 -21.46 7.35
CA SER A 300 12.30 -22.34 8.32
C SER A 300 10.79 -22.53 8.10
N LEU A 301 10.19 -21.75 7.19
CA LEU A 301 8.76 -21.82 6.86
C LEU A 301 8.43 -22.91 5.84
N VAL A 302 9.44 -23.51 5.24
CA VAL A 302 9.30 -24.52 4.18
C VAL A 302 10.24 -25.69 4.45
N ASP A 303 9.82 -26.90 4.07
CA ASP A 303 10.66 -28.11 4.19
C ASP A 303 11.72 -28.22 3.08
N ARG A 304 11.74 -27.26 2.15
CA ARG A 304 12.64 -27.23 0.99
C ARG A 304 13.79 -26.26 1.25
N ASP A 305 14.97 -26.61 0.75
CA ASP A 305 16.08 -25.65 0.70
C ASP A 305 15.76 -24.52 -0.28
N VAL A 306 15.55 -23.34 0.27
CA VAL A 306 15.31 -22.09 -0.47
C VAL A 306 16.44 -21.09 -0.25
N GLU A 307 17.48 -21.43 0.52
CA GLU A 307 18.54 -20.49 0.88
C GLU A 307 19.26 -19.96 -0.37
N GLY A 308 19.39 -18.64 -0.46
CA GLY A 308 19.98 -17.95 -1.60
C GLY A 308 19.08 -17.87 -2.85
N THR A 309 17.89 -18.48 -2.83
CA THR A 309 16.97 -18.50 -3.98
C THR A 309 16.05 -17.27 -4.01
N PRO A 310 15.41 -16.95 -5.15
CA PRO A 310 14.37 -15.93 -5.20
C PRO A 310 13.17 -16.23 -4.31
N ALA A 311 12.84 -17.51 -4.09
CA ALA A 311 11.80 -17.93 -3.15
C ALA A 311 12.08 -17.47 -1.71
N GLU A 312 13.33 -17.54 -1.24
CA GLU A 312 13.69 -16.99 0.07
C GLU A 312 13.43 -15.48 0.14
N ARG A 313 13.71 -14.73 -0.94
CA ARG A 313 13.45 -13.28 -0.97
C ARG A 313 11.96 -12.96 -0.84
N VAL A 314 11.12 -13.66 -1.60
CA VAL A 314 9.64 -13.51 -1.51
C VAL A 314 9.16 -13.82 -0.09
N LEU A 315 9.61 -14.94 0.49
CA LEU A 315 9.26 -15.32 1.86
C LEU A 315 9.75 -14.29 2.87
N ARG A 316 10.97 -13.78 2.71
CA ARG A 316 11.55 -12.76 3.60
C ARG A 316 10.72 -11.48 3.59
N GLU A 317 10.33 -10.98 2.42
CA GLU A 317 9.52 -9.76 2.33
C GLU A 317 8.18 -9.92 3.06
N LEU A 318 7.45 -11.01 2.82
CA LEU A 318 6.17 -11.28 3.50
C LEU A 318 6.33 -11.53 5.00
N ALA A 319 7.32 -12.34 5.40
CA ALA A 319 7.57 -12.66 6.81
C ALA A 319 8.04 -11.43 7.59
N ARG A 320 8.88 -10.56 6.99
CA ARG A 320 9.37 -9.32 7.60
C ARG A 320 8.23 -8.39 7.98
N GLU A 321 7.27 -8.21 7.09
CA GLU A 321 6.13 -7.34 7.35
C GLU A 321 5.18 -7.90 8.42
N LEU A 322 5.00 -9.22 8.48
CA LEU A 322 4.21 -9.86 9.54
C LEU A 322 4.90 -9.77 10.91
N ALA A 323 6.22 -9.96 10.96
CA ALA A 323 6.98 -9.93 12.22
C ALA A 323 7.14 -8.51 12.78
N PHE A 324 7.42 -7.51 11.93
CA PHE A 324 7.63 -6.12 12.36
C PHE A 324 6.38 -5.52 13.02
N ARG A 325 5.18 -5.91 12.56
CA ARG A 325 3.91 -5.39 13.09
C ARG A 325 3.37 -6.14 14.31
N ARG A 326 4.09 -7.16 14.81
CA ARG A 326 3.74 -7.93 16.02
C ARG A 326 3.74 -7.08 17.30
N GLY A 327 4.49 -5.98 17.33
CA GLY A 327 4.61 -5.07 18.48
C GLY A 327 3.67 -3.85 18.46
N GLU A 328 2.89 -3.66 17.39
CA GLU A 328 1.94 -2.55 17.29
C GLU A 328 0.58 -2.97 17.84
N ASP A 329 0.46 -3.01 19.17
CA ASP A 329 -0.84 -3.09 19.81
C ASP A 329 -1.60 -1.80 19.47
N GLY A 330 -2.65 -1.93 18.66
CA GLY A 330 -3.46 -0.81 18.21
C GLY A 330 -3.92 0.07 19.38
N SER A 331 -3.83 1.38 19.23
CA SER A 331 -4.31 2.32 20.25
C SER A 331 -5.82 2.21 20.41
N ALA A 332 -6.32 2.34 21.64
CA ALA A 332 -7.75 2.49 21.91
C ALA A 332 -8.36 3.76 21.26
N GLU A 333 -7.52 4.71 20.86
CA GLU A 333 -7.91 5.92 20.13
C GLU A 333 -8.23 5.64 18.65
N TRP A 334 -7.50 4.73 17.99
CA TRP A 334 -7.52 4.52 16.53
C TRP A 334 -8.26 3.21 16.18
N VAL A 335 -9.58 3.24 16.36
CA VAL A 335 -10.41 2.02 16.25
C VAL A 335 -10.60 1.59 14.80
N ALA A 336 -10.77 2.52 13.86
CA ALA A 336 -10.97 2.21 12.45
C ALA A 336 -9.66 1.78 11.77
N ASP A 337 -8.56 2.48 12.05
CA ASP A 337 -7.20 2.11 11.67
C ASP A 337 -6.84 0.71 12.19
N GLY A 338 -7.23 0.38 13.42
CA GLY A 338 -7.07 -0.97 13.96
C GLY A 338 -7.74 -2.06 13.12
N VAL A 339 -8.96 -1.82 12.61
CA VAL A 339 -9.66 -2.76 11.72
C VAL A 339 -8.95 -2.88 10.37
N VAL A 340 -8.61 -1.76 9.74
CA VAL A 340 -7.96 -1.73 8.41
C VAL A 340 -6.57 -2.36 8.47
N ARG A 341 -5.78 -2.08 9.51
CA ARG A 341 -4.48 -2.73 9.74
C ARG A 341 -4.61 -4.23 9.94
N ALA A 342 -5.60 -4.68 10.71
CA ALA A 342 -5.82 -6.11 10.90
C ALA A 342 -6.27 -6.80 9.59
N HIS A 343 -7.10 -6.13 8.77
CA HIS A 343 -7.41 -6.55 7.40
C HIS A 343 -6.14 -6.71 6.55
N GLU A 344 -5.26 -5.70 6.55
CA GLU A 344 -3.97 -5.72 5.84
C GLU A 344 -3.07 -6.90 6.26
N GLN A 345 -3.07 -7.25 7.55
CA GLN A 345 -2.30 -8.36 8.10
C GLN A 345 -2.89 -9.72 7.72
N LEU A 346 -4.22 -9.85 7.73
CA LEU A 346 -4.88 -11.07 7.25
C LEU A 346 -4.64 -11.30 5.75
N VAL A 347 -4.60 -10.24 4.94
CA VAL A 347 -4.21 -10.31 3.52
C VAL A 347 -2.80 -10.85 3.39
N ARG A 348 -1.83 -10.33 4.15
CA ARG A 348 -0.45 -10.83 4.14
C ARG A 348 -0.34 -12.28 4.58
N HIS A 349 -1.05 -12.67 5.63
CA HIS A 349 -1.05 -14.06 6.08
C HIS A 349 -1.52 -15.00 4.98
N ARG A 350 -2.57 -14.61 4.25
CA ARG A 350 -3.12 -15.38 3.12
C ARG A 350 -2.21 -15.34 1.89
N ALA A 351 -1.57 -14.22 1.59
CA ALA A 351 -0.58 -14.11 0.53
C ALA A 351 0.62 -15.04 0.81
N LEU A 352 1.08 -15.07 2.05
CA LEU A 352 2.13 -16.00 2.48
C LEU A 352 1.68 -17.46 2.37
N ASP A 353 0.42 -17.79 2.69
CA ASP A 353 -0.10 -19.14 2.48
C ASP A 353 -0.05 -19.57 1.00
N ALA A 354 -0.38 -18.66 0.08
CA ALA A 354 -0.32 -18.92 -1.35
C ALA A 354 1.13 -19.15 -1.82
N VAL A 355 2.05 -18.27 -1.45
CA VAL A 355 3.48 -18.40 -1.80
C VAL A 355 4.08 -19.70 -1.23
N LEU A 356 3.73 -20.07 0.02
CA LEU A 356 4.19 -21.33 0.60
C LEU A 356 3.67 -22.54 -0.17
N ALA A 357 2.43 -22.49 -0.66
CA ALA A 357 1.86 -23.55 -1.51
C ALA A 357 2.59 -23.64 -2.85
N ASP A 358 2.88 -22.51 -3.51
CA ASP A 358 3.63 -22.49 -4.77
C ASP A 358 5.04 -23.09 -4.61
N ILE A 359 5.74 -22.75 -3.54
CA ILE A 359 7.07 -23.32 -3.22
C ILE A 359 6.99 -24.82 -2.93
N ALA A 360 5.94 -25.27 -2.25
CA ALA A 360 5.71 -26.69 -2.00
C ALA A 360 5.42 -27.46 -3.30
N GLU A 361 4.72 -26.86 -4.26
CA GLU A 361 4.50 -27.39 -5.62
C GLU A 361 5.76 -27.32 -6.49
N GLY A 362 6.72 -26.49 -6.11
CA GLY A 362 8.07 -26.46 -6.64
C GLY A 362 8.46 -25.20 -7.39
N ASP A 363 7.70 -24.11 -7.22
CA ASP A 363 8.10 -22.80 -7.70
C ASP A 363 9.33 -22.30 -6.94
N THR A 364 10.30 -21.79 -7.69
CA THR A 364 11.54 -21.19 -7.17
C THR A 364 11.59 -19.69 -7.44
N PHE A 365 10.65 -19.16 -8.22
CA PHE A 365 10.62 -17.80 -8.76
C PHE A 365 11.94 -17.42 -9.47
N ALA A 366 12.62 -18.41 -10.05
CA ALA A 366 13.90 -18.23 -10.73
C ALA A 366 13.75 -17.34 -11.97
N VAL A 367 14.76 -16.49 -12.19
CA VAL A 367 14.85 -15.63 -13.37
C VAL A 367 15.96 -16.15 -14.26
N GLU A 368 15.58 -16.78 -15.36
CA GLU A 368 16.51 -17.31 -16.36
C GLU A 368 16.55 -16.45 -17.63
N ARG A 369 15.51 -15.64 -17.85
CA ARG A 369 15.35 -14.78 -19.02
C ARG A 369 14.50 -13.55 -18.68
N VAL A 370 14.63 -12.52 -19.50
CA VAL A 370 13.81 -11.29 -19.41
C VAL A 370 12.31 -11.61 -19.41
N ALA A 371 11.88 -12.63 -20.16
CA ALA A 371 10.48 -13.05 -20.23
C ALA A 371 9.93 -13.60 -18.89
N ASP A 372 10.77 -14.05 -17.96
CA ASP A 372 10.32 -14.44 -16.62
C ASP A 372 9.93 -13.20 -15.80
N VAL A 373 10.69 -12.12 -15.93
CA VAL A 373 10.40 -10.81 -15.31
C VAL A 373 9.14 -10.21 -15.90
N GLU A 374 8.99 -10.29 -17.22
CA GLU A 374 7.79 -9.86 -17.93
C GLU A 374 6.54 -10.60 -17.43
N THR A 375 6.65 -11.93 -17.24
CA THR A 375 5.57 -12.77 -16.75
C THR A 375 5.18 -12.39 -15.31
N ALA A 376 6.15 -12.31 -14.40
CA ALA A 376 5.89 -11.92 -13.01
C ALA A 376 5.23 -10.53 -12.92
N ARG A 377 5.70 -9.57 -13.73
CA ARG A 377 5.11 -8.24 -13.81
C ARG A 377 3.68 -8.27 -14.37
N ALA A 378 3.46 -9.02 -15.45
CA ALA A 378 2.14 -9.16 -16.08
C ALA A 378 1.13 -9.79 -15.11
N ASP A 379 1.52 -10.83 -14.38
CA ASP A 379 0.67 -11.51 -13.39
C ASP A 379 0.26 -10.54 -12.27
N ALA A 380 1.20 -9.74 -11.76
CA ALA A 380 0.89 -8.72 -10.74
C ALA A 380 -0.09 -7.65 -11.25
N VAL A 381 0.07 -7.23 -12.51
CA VAL A 381 -0.80 -6.23 -13.14
C VAL A 381 -2.19 -6.80 -13.44
N ASP A 382 -2.26 -8.04 -13.90
CA ASP A 382 -3.52 -8.72 -14.17
C ASP A 382 -4.28 -9.04 -12.88
N ALA A 383 -3.57 -9.38 -11.79
CA ALA A 383 -4.15 -9.50 -10.46
C ALA A 383 -4.83 -8.18 -10.02
N ILE A 384 -4.18 -7.03 -10.22
CA ILE A 384 -4.76 -5.71 -9.92
C ILE A 384 -6.04 -5.48 -10.73
N ARG A 385 -5.99 -5.73 -12.04
CA ARG A 385 -7.16 -5.55 -12.92
C ARG A 385 -8.30 -6.46 -12.48
N ALA A 386 -8.01 -7.71 -12.13
CA ALA A 386 -9.00 -8.67 -11.67
C ALA A 386 -9.63 -8.25 -10.34
N ALA A 387 -8.83 -7.88 -9.33
CA ALA A 387 -9.31 -7.47 -8.01
C ALA A 387 -10.17 -6.19 -8.04
N LEU A 388 -9.93 -5.31 -9.01
CA LEU A 388 -10.68 -4.08 -9.21
C LEU A 388 -11.78 -4.19 -10.28
N SER A 389 -11.98 -5.38 -10.86
CA SER A 389 -13.02 -5.62 -11.85
C SER A 389 -14.41 -5.73 -11.21
N GLY A 390 -15.40 -5.07 -11.81
CA GLY A 390 -16.79 -5.12 -11.37
C GLY A 390 -17.27 -3.87 -10.61
N SER A 391 -18.60 -3.70 -10.54
CA SER A 391 -19.23 -2.58 -9.82
C SER A 391 -19.15 -2.74 -8.30
N ASP A 392 -19.14 -3.99 -7.82
CA ASP A 392 -19.42 -4.32 -6.41
C ASP A 392 -18.14 -4.58 -5.59
N VAL A 393 -16.98 -4.11 -6.08
CA VAL A 393 -15.70 -4.25 -5.38
C VAL A 393 -15.78 -3.58 -4.00
N SER A 394 -15.39 -4.33 -2.97
CA SER A 394 -15.43 -3.87 -1.58
C SER A 394 -14.62 -2.57 -1.38
N PRO A 395 -15.10 -1.59 -0.58
CA PRO A 395 -14.32 -0.43 -0.19
C PRO A 395 -12.96 -0.78 0.42
N LEU A 396 -12.86 -1.90 1.16
CA LEU A 396 -11.60 -2.39 1.74
C LEU A 396 -10.61 -2.82 0.64
N THR A 397 -11.08 -3.48 -0.41
CA THR A 397 -10.25 -3.85 -1.56
C THR A 397 -9.77 -2.60 -2.32
N ARG A 398 -10.69 -1.66 -2.59
CA ARG A 398 -10.33 -0.40 -3.26
C ARG A 398 -9.37 0.48 -2.44
N ASN A 399 -9.39 0.35 -1.12
CA ASN A 399 -8.48 1.05 -0.21
C ASN A 399 -7.07 0.42 -0.21
N LEU A 400 -6.97 -0.91 -0.18
CA LEU A 400 -5.68 -1.61 -0.08
C LEU A 400 -4.91 -1.73 -1.41
N VAL A 401 -5.61 -2.01 -2.52
CA VAL A 401 -4.94 -2.32 -3.81
C VAL A 401 -4.02 -1.17 -4.31
N PRO A 402 -4.38 0.12 -4.21
CA PRO A 402 -3.46 1.21 -4.56
C PRO A 402 -2.14 1.18 -3.80
N ASP A 403 -2.16 0.74 -2.54
CA ASP A 403 -0.97 0.64 -1.70
C ASP A 403 -0.08 -0.51 -2.14
N VAL A 404 -0.68 -1.65 -2.50
CA VAL A 404 0.05 -2.80 -3.05
C VAL A 404 0.59 -2.49 -4.46
N ALA A 405 -0.13 -1.72 -5.28
CA ALA A 405 0.34 -1.31 -6.61
C ALA A 405 1.63 -0.47 -6.56
N ARG A 406 1.89 0.26 -5.46
CA ARG A 406 3.16 0.98 -5.27
C ARG A 406 4.38 0.07 -5.21
N ARG A 407 4.21 -1.21 -4.86
CA ARG A 407 5.28 -2.22 -4.90
C ARG A 407 5.71 -2.50 -6.34
N ILE A 408 4.75 -2.62 -7.26
CA ILE A 408 5.03 -2.76 -8.70
C ILE A 408 5.77 -1.52 -9.21
N ALA A 409 5.30 -0.32 -8.85
CA ALA A 409 5.99 0.93 -9.23
C ALA A 409 7.42 1.04 -8.63
N PHE A 410 7.68 0.41 -7.48
CA PHE A 410 9.03 0.32 -6.93
C PHE A 410 9.91 -0.65 -7.73
N GLY A 411 9.38 -1.84 -8.07
CA GLY A 411 10.04 -2.78 -8.99
C GLY A 411 10.36 -2.13 -10.34
N ASP A 412 9.38 -1.44 -10.93
CA ASP A 412 9.54 -0.72 -12.21
C ASP A 412 10.63 0.34 -12.16
N ARG A 413 10.69 1.14 -11.08
CA ARG A 413 11.77 2.13 -10.90
C ARG A 413 13.15 1.47 -10.84
N ARG A 414 13.28 0.35 -10.11
CA ARG A 414 14.54 -0.40 -10.04
C ARG A 414 14.95 -0.96 -11.40
N LEU A 415 13.99 -1.41 -12.21
CA LEU A 415 14.26 -1.87 -13.58
C LEU A 415 14.65 -0.70 -14.51
N ALA A 416 14.05 0.47 -14.34
CA ALA A 416 14.34 1.64 -15.18
C ALA A 416 15.80 2.11 -15.07
N ASP A 417 16.41 1.93 -13.89
CA ASP A 417 17.80 2.28 -13.58
C ASP A 417 18.83 1.28 -14.16
N LEU A 418 18.39 0.17 -14.77
CA LEU A 418 19.28 -0.87 -15.29
C LEU A 418 19.81 -0.55 -16.69
N GLU A 419 21.10 -0.84 -16.92
CA GLU A 419 21.81 -0.64 -18.18
C GLU A 419 22.77 -1.78 -18.53
N GLY A 420 22.97 -1.99 -19.82
CA GLY A 420 23.91 -2.99 -20.33
C GLY A 420 23.51 -4.42 -19.95
N MET A 421 24.50 -5.27 -19.72
CA MET A 421 24.28 -6.64 -19.27
C MET A 421 24.15 -6.68 -17.74
N VAL A 422 23.05 -7.25 -17.25
CA VAL A 422 22.67 -7.24 -15.83
C VAL A 422 22.63 -8.65 -15.29
N ARG A 423 23.28 -8.90 -14.15
CA ARG A 423 23.20 -10.21 -13.48
C ARG A 423 21.78 -10.51 -13.04
N ALA A 424 21.31 -11.75 -13.25
CA ALA A 424 19.97 -12.18 -12.84
C ALA A 424 19.69 -11.92 -11.35
N THR A 425 20.71 -12.03 -10.48
CA THR A 425 20.59 -11.72 -9.05
C THR A 425 20.19 -10.28 -8.73
N ARG A 426 20.50 -9.31 -9.60
CA ARG A 426 20.04 -7.91 -9.45
C ARG A 426 18.56 -7.71 -9.76
N VAL A 427 17.93 -8.68 -10.43
CA VAL A 427 16.51 -8.63 -10.81
C VAL A 427 15.62 -9.39 -9.81
N GLY A 428 16.23 -10.12 -8.87
CA GLY A 428 15.49 -10.85 -7.84
C GLY A 428 14.66 -9.98 -6.91
N GLU A 429 15.10 -8.75 -6.60
CA GLU A 429 14.32 -7.80 -5.78
C GLU A 429 13.08 -7.27 -6.54
N PRO A 430 13.19 -6.75 -7.78
CA PRO A 430 12.02 -6.42 -8.61
C PRO A 430 11.01 -7.57 -8.77
N VAL A 431 11.49 -8.80 -9.04
CA VAL A 431 10.60 -9.96 -9.19
C VAL A 431 9.91 -10.33 -7.89
N ALA A 432 10.61 -10.24 -6.75
CA ALA A 432 9.99 -10.46 -5.45
C ALA A 432 8.86 -9.46 -5.18
N GLU A 433 9.03 -8.19 -5.54
CA GLU A 433 7.98 -7.17 -5.40
C GLU A 433 6.75 -7.49 -6.27
N TYR A 434 6.95 -7.98 -7.50
CA TYR A 434 5.84 -8.39 -8.35
C TYR A 434 5.09 -9.61 -7.81
N VAL A 435 5.82 -10.65 -7.39
CA VAL A 435 5.22 -11.88 -6.81
C VAL A 435 4.45 -11.56 -5.53
N VAL A 436 5.04 -10.78 -4.63
CA VAL A 436 4.38 -10.34 -3.38
C VAL A 436 3.15 -9.50 -3.70
N ALA A 437 3.22 -8.58 -4.67
CA ALA A 437 2.08 -7.77 -5.07
C ALA A 437 0.94 -8.63 -5.63
N ALA A 438 1.23 -9.58 -6.53
CA ALA A 438 0.25 -10.51 -7.07
C ALA A 438 -0.46 -11.30 -5.96
N ALA A 439 0.32 -11.95 -5.09
CA ALA A 439 -0.22 -12.76 -3.98
C ALA A 439 -1.08 -11.93 -3.01
N MET A 440 -0.66 -10.70 -2.68
CA MET A 440 -1.44 -9.80 -1.82
C MET A 440 -2.74 -9.34 -2.50
N VAL A 441 -2.70 -8.97 -3.77
CA VAL A 441 -3.86 -8.51 -4.51
C VAL A 441 -4.89 -9.63 -4.66
N GLU A 442 -4.46 -10.85 -5.00
CA GLU A 442 -5.35 -12.02 -5.08
C GLU A 442 -5.95 -12.40 -3.72
N ALA A 443 -5.17 -12.26 -2.65
CA ALA A 443 -5.65 -12.48 -1.29
C ALA A 443 -6.65 -11.41 -0.81
N THR A 444 -6.67 -10.22 -1.43
CA THR A 444 -7.42 -9.07 -0.91
C THR A 444 -8.94 -9.26 -0.95
N PRO A 445 -9.59 -9.57 -2.10
CA PRO A 445 -11.05 -9.71 -2.15
C PRO A 445 -11.65 -10.68 -1.13
N PRO A 446 -11.20 -11.94 -1.00
CA PRO A 446 -11.80 -12.88 -0.04
C PRO A 446 -11.60 -12.44 1.43
N VAL A 447 -10.49 -11.76 1.76
CA VAL A 447 -10.27 -11.24 3.11
C VAL A 447 -11.12 -9.99 3.36
N SER A 448 -11.29 -9.13 2.35
CA SER A 448 -12.21 -8.00 2.41
C SER A 448 -13.66 -8.45 2.65
N ASP A 449 -14.11 -9.53 2.01
CA ASP A 449 -15.46 -10.09 2.21
C ASP A 449 -15.66 -10.65 3.62
N ARG A 450 -14.63 -11.31 4.17
CA ARG A 450 -14.64 -11.78 5.55
C ARG A 450 -14.76 -10.61 6.53
N VAL A 451 -13.88 -9.61 6.43
CA VAL A 451 -13.90 -8.42 7.30
C VAL A 451 -15.20 -7.65 7.16
N ALA A 452 -15.71 -7.51 5.94
CA ALA A 452 -17.00 -6.89 5.68
C ALA A 452 -18.17 -7.66 6.33
N SER A 453 -18.08 -8.98 6.41
CA SER A 453 -19.07 -9.80 7.12
C SER A 453 -18.98 -9.58 8.64
N GLU A 454 -17.77 -9.61 9.21
CA GLU A 454 -17.54 -9.36 10.63
C GLU A 454 -18.09 -7.98 11.05
N LEU A 455 -17.81 -6.93 10.27
CA LEU A 455 -18.31 -5.56 10.47
C LEU A 455 -19.84 -5.43 10.46
N ARG A 456 -20.54 -6.28 9.69
CA ARG A 456 -22.01 -6.22 9.58
C ARG A 456 -22.71 -7.02 10.68
N THR A 457 -21.99 -7.96 11.31
CA THR A 457 -22.52 -8.83 12.37
C THR A 457 -22.16 -8.39 13.78
N ALA A 458 -21.16 -7.52 13.94
CA ALA A 458 -20.79 -6.89 15.20
C ALA A 458 -21.79 -5.78 15.59
#